data_AF-A0A941B5L5-F1
#
_entry.id   AF-A0A941B5L5-F1
#
_cell.length_a   1.000
_cell.length_b   1.000
_cell.length_c   1.000
_cell.angle_alpha   90.00
_cell.angle_beta   90.00
_cell.angle_gamma   90.00
#
_symmetry.space_group_name_H-M   'P 1'
#
loop_
_entity.id
_entity.type
_entity.pdbx_description
1 polymer ?
#
loop_
_entity_poly.entity_id
_entity_poly.type
_entity_poly.pdbx_seq_one_letter_code
_entity_poly.pdbx_strand_id
1 'polypeptide(L)'
;MPDAIEWDSPPKDYGLIVPDGWFKIRLEPELRDQGIVALADQQFRGVDNAPHVKERVMRDLQKQAKTAFRRGGIELYISTLTVGDVPLASSLLVSICPPDSWPRNATVHQLAEYLEAPAKHVALVDLPVAGKAARERYREDPDPEVQMGNTLPTTTVAFHIPIPATRNVLSMTFSTPVDPLADQMVELFDAVAETLHWI
;
A
#
# COMPACT_ATOMS: atom_id res chain seq x y z
N MET A 1 -6.57 -6.53 -29.94
CA MET A 1 -5.77 -6.66 -28.70
C MET A 1 -4.74 -5.55 -28.76
N PRO A 2 -4.70 -4.60 -27.80
CA PRO A 2 -3.59 -3.66 -27.79
C PRO A 2 -2.33 -4.43 -27.41
N ASP A 3 -1.28 -4.26 -28.21
CA ASP A 3 0.01 -4.90 -28.00
C ASP A 3 0.55 -4.58 -26.60
N ALA A 4 1.02 -5.61 -25.90
CA ALA A 4 1.76 -5.39 -24.67
C ALA A 4 2.95 -4.48 -24.99
N ILE A 5 3.09 -3.37 -24.26
CA ILE A 5 4.25 -2.49 -24.40
C ILE A 5 5.48 -3.36 -24.13
N GLU A 6 6.27 -3.68 -25.16
CA GLU A 6 7.54 -4.38 -25.01
C GLU A 6 8.56 -3.41 -24.42
N TRP A 7 9.05 -3.72 -23.23
CA TRP A 7 10.05 -2.92 -22.53
C TRP A 7 11.43 -3.48 -22.82
N ASP A 8 12.22 -2.77 -23.63
CA ASP A 8 13.62 -3.13 -23.93
C ASP A 8 14.57 -2.77 -22.77
N SER A 9 14.13 -1.91 -21.86
CA SER A 9 14.85 -1.51 -20.65
C SER A 9 13.88 -1.31 -19.48
N PRO A 10 14.34 -1.46 -18.22
CA PRO A 10 13.50 -1.20 -17.06
C PRO A 10 12.91 0.22 -17.09
N PRO A 11 11.63 0.39 -16.69
CA PRO A 11 11.09 1.72 -16.48
C PRO A 11 11.89 2.47 -15.42
N LYS A 12 11.93 3.79 -15.54
CA LYS A 12 12.64 4.67 -14.60
C LYS A 12 11.82 4.93 -13.36
N ASP A 13 10.50 4.95 -13.50
CA ASP A 13 9.57 5.20 -12.40
C ASP A 13 8.18 4.59 -12.67
N TYR A 14 7.24 4.83 -11.76
CA TYR A 14 5.83 4.52 -11.96
C TYR A 14 4.96 5.74 -11.60
N GLY A 15 3.79 5.81 -12.22
CA GLY A 15 2.73 6.74 -11.85
C GLY A 15 1.55 5.98 -11.24
N LEU A 16 0.93 6.60 -10.24
CA LEU A 16 -0.26 6.08 -9.56
C LEU A 16 -1.21 7.25 -9.26
N ILE A 17 -2.48 7.09 -9.59
CA ILE A 17 -3.53 8.07 -9.29
C ILE A 17 -4.28 7.59 -8.06
N VAL A 18 -4.22 8.37 -6.98
CA VAL A 18 -4.96 8.12 -5.75
C VAL A 18 -6.09 9.14 -5.60
N PRO A 19 -7.17 8.83 -4.86
CA PRO A 19 -8.24 9.77 -4.61
C PRO A 19 -7.74 11.02 -3.88
N ASP A 20 -8.46 12.12 -4.06
CA ASP A 20 -8.26 13.32 -3.26
C ASP A 20 -8.33 12.98 -1.76
N GLY A 21 -7.51 13.62 -0.95
CA GLY A 21 -7.43 13.32 0.49
C GLY A 21 -6.55 12.13 0.85
N TRP A 22 -5.80 11.53 -0.08
CA TRP A 22 -4.72 10.61 0.23
C TRP A 22 -3.40 11.37 0.36
N PHE A 23 -2.84 11.36 1.57
CA PHE A 23 -1.58 12.05 1.85
C PHE A 23 -0.39 11.14 1.57
N LYS A 24 0.55 11.59 0.73
CA LYS A 24 1.75 10.83 0.34
C LYS A 24 2.93 11.16 1.25
N ILE A 25 3.56 10.11 1.80
CA ILE A 25 4.80 10.15 2.55
C ILE A 25 5.86 9.36 1.79
N ARG A 26 6.92 10.04 1.35
CA ARG A 26 8.12 9.38 0.83
C ARG A 26 8.88 8.74 1.99
N LEU A 27 9.24 7.46 1.86
CA LEU A 27 9.86 6.70 2.96
C LEU A 27 11.38 6.86 3.05
N GLU A 28 11.99 7.51 2.05
CA GLU A 28 13.41 7.89 2.03
C GLU A 28 13.80 8.66 3.31
N PRO A 29 14.91 8.31 3.98
CA PRO A 29 15.27 8.88 5.28
C PRO A 29 15.29 10.41 5.34
N GLU A 30 15.69 11.07 4.25
CA GLU A 30 15.83 12.51 4.13
C GLU A 30 14.47 13.24 4.10
N LEU A 31 13.42 12.58 3.59
CA LEU A 31 12.10 13.18 3.37
C LEU A 31 11.04 12.66 4.34
N ARG A 32 11.20 11.43 4.85
CA ARG A 32 10.21 10.71 5.66
C ARG A 32 9.76 11.49 6.88
N ASP A 33 10.71 11.99 7.66
CA ASP A 33 10.38 12.61 8.95
C ASP A 33 9.63 13.95 8.73
N GLN A 34 9.94 14.68 7.66
CA GLN A 34 9.21 15.89 7.25
C GLN A 34 7.78 15.56 6.80
N GLY A 35 7.61 14.51 5.99
CA GLY A 35 6.28 14.08 5.54
C GLY A 35 5.38 13.64 6.70
N ILE A 36 5.93 12.97 7.70
CA ILE A 36 5.19 12.56 8.90
C ILE A 36 4.75 13.77 9.73
N VAL A 37 5.62 14.77 9.91
CA VAL A 37 5.26 16.01 10.60
C VAL A 37 4.14 16.72 9.86
N ALA A 38 4.24 16.85 8.53
CA ALA A 38 3.21 17.49 7.72
C ALA A 38 1.84 16.77 7.81
N LEU A 39 1.82 15.43 7.78
CA LEU A 39 0.59 14.67 7.99
C LEU A 39 0.01 14.92 9.39
N ALA A 40 0.83 14.90 10.43
CA ALA A 40 0.38 15.13 11.80
C ALA A 40 -0.14 16.57 11.99
N ASP A 41 0.49 17.56 11.37
CA ASP A 41 0.01 18.95 11.42
C ASP A 41 -1.33 19.11 10.70
N GLN A 42 -1.52 18.43 9.57
CA GLN A 42 -2.80 18.42 8.86
C GLN A 42 -3.90 17.74 9.68
N GLN A 43 -3.64 16.55 10.23
CA GLN A 43 -4.63 15.75 10.97
C GLN A 43 -5.07 16.40 12.29
N PHE A 44 -4.13 17.05 13.00
CA PHE A 44 -4.41 17.67 14.29
C PHE A 44 -4.72 19.17 14.18
N ARG A 45 -4.93 19.70 12.98
CA ARG A 45 -5.27 21.11 12.78
C ARG A 45 -6.62 21.44 13.42
N GLY A 46 -6.61 22.35 14.40
CA GLY A 46 -7.84 22.75 15.12
C GLY A 46 -8.26 21.78 16.23
N VAL A 47 -7.45 20.76 16.54
CA VAL A 47 -7.67 19.87 17.69
C VAL A 47 -6.95 20.46 18.90
N ASP A 48 -7.68 21.21 19.72
CA ASP A 48 -7.18 21.62 21.04
C ASP A 48 -7.16 20.42 21.99
N ASN A 49 -6.14 20.36 22.86
CA ASN A 49 -6.02 19.41 23.97
C ASN A 49 -5.62 17.94 23.67
N ALA A 50 -4.88 17.68 22.58
CA ALA A 50 -4.37 16.32 22.29
C ALA A 50 -2.84 16.21 22.02
N PRO A 51 -1.94 16.97 22.68
CA PRO A 51 -0.50 16.94 22.37
C PRO A 51 0.12 15.55 22.56
N HIS A 52 -0.23 14.85 23.64
CA HIS A 52 0.29 13.50 23.92
C HIS A 52 -0.20 12.45 22.91
N VAL A 53 -1.42 12.62 22.39
CA VAL A 53 -1.98 11.72 21.36
C VAL A 53 -1.24 11.97 20.04
N LYS A 54 -1.04 13.23 19.66
CA LYS A 54 -0.26 13.62 18.47
C LYS A 54 1.16 13.05 18.53
N GLU A 55 1.87 13.24 19.65
CA GLU A 55 3.23 12.71 19.85
C GLU A 55 3.29 11.19 19.76
N ARG A 56 2.29 10.48 20.30
CA ARG A 56 2.22 9.00 20.19
C ARG A 56 2.03 8.58 18.73
N VAL A 57 1.04 9.14 18.03
CA VAL A 57 0.76 8.85 16.62
C VAL A 57 1.99 9.11 15.75
N MET A 58 2.68 10.23 15.95
CA MET A 58 3.91 10.56 15.23
C MET A 58 5.01 9.53 15.47
N ARG A 59 5.24 9.14 16.73
CA ARG A 59 6.28 8.13 17.05
C ARG A 59 5.96 6.77 16.44
N ASP A 60 4.71 6.33 16.52
CA ASP A 60 4.28 5.06 15.97
C ASP A 60 4.39 5.05 14.44
N LEU A 61 3.99 6.16 13.79
CA LEU A 61 4.10 6.31 12.34
C LEU A 61 5.57 6.34 11.90
N GLN A 62 6.44 7.04 12.63
CA GLN A 62 7.88 7.02 12.37
C GLN A 62 8.47 5.60 12.49
N LYS A 63 8.06 4.84 13.52
CA LYS A 63 8.52 3.47 13.72
C LYS A 63 8.08 2.56 12.57
N GLN A 64 6.82 2.67 12.16
CA GLN A 64 6.29 1.89 11.02
C GLN A 64 6.94 2.29 9.71
N ALA A 65 7.06 3.58 9.40
CA ALA A 65 7.68 4.07 8.19
C ALA A 65 9.16 3.65 8.07
N LYS A 66 9.92 3.68 9.18
CA LYS A 66 11.28 3.13 9.24
C LYS A 66 11.31 1.62 8.97
N THR A 67 10.33 0.88 9.48
CA THR A 67 10.23 -0.57 9.29
C THR A 67 9.86 -0.91 7.84
N ALA A 68 8.91 -0.18 7.25
CA ALA A 68 8.52 -0.30 5.86
C ALA A 68 9.72 -0.01 4.94
N PHE A 69 10.46 1.08 5.16
CA PHE A 69 11.65 1.41 4.37
C PHE A 69 12.71 0.29 4.40
N ARG A 70 12.99 -0.28 5.57
CA ARG A 70 13.92 -1.43 5.70
C ARG A 70 13.48 -2.68 4.94
N ARG A 71 12.17 -2.81 4.65
CA ARG A 71 11.58 -3.92 3.89
C ARG A 71 11.40 -3.59 2.41
N GLY A 72 11.97 -2.49 1.92
CA GLY A 72 11.86 -2.05 0.53
C GLY A 72 10.69 -1.11 0.25
N GLY A 73 9.99 -0.63 1.28
CA GLY A 73 8.95 0.40 1.16
C GLY A 73 9.54 1.71 0.65
N ILE A 74 8.90 2.27 -0.37
CA ILE A 74 9.33 3.53 -1.01
C ILE A 74 8.34 4.68 -0.74
N GLU A 75 7.04 4.38 -0.69
CA GLU A 75 5.99 5.37 -0.49
C GLU A 75 4.88 4.82 0.39
N LEU A 76 4.39 5.65 1.31
CA LEU A 76 3.23 5.35 2.15
C LEU A 76 2.18 6.43 1.91
N TYR A 77 0.98 6.01 1.54
CA TYR A 77 -0.17 6.87 1.43
C TYR A 77 -1.12 6.59 2.59
N ILE A 78 -1.64 7.65 3.21
CA ILE A 78 -2.62 7.56 4.29
C ILE A 78 -3.87 8.34 3.88
N SER A 79 -5.02 7.66 3.88
CA SER A 79 -6.31 8.30 3.66
C SER A 79 -6.64 9.22 4.82
N THR A 80 -6.96 10.47 4.49
CA THR A 80 -7.53 11.47 5.40
C THR A 80 -8.99 11.75 5.07
N LEU A 81 -9.64 10.85 4.32
CA LEU A 81 -11.02 10.99 3.87
C LEU A 81 -12.00 10.80 5.02
N THR A 82 -13.12 11.53 4.94
CA THR A 82 -14.29 11.34 5.81
C THR A 82 -15.54 11.15 4.94
N VAL A 83 -16.43 10.23 5.35
CA VAL A 83 -17.77 10.08 4.76
C VAL A 83 -18.78 10.48 5.83
N GLY A 84 -19.41 11.63 5.62
CA GLY A 84 -20.12 12.33 6.70
C GLY A 84 -19.15 12.63 7.84
N ASP A 85 -19.49 12.19 9.05
CA ASP A 85 -18.68 12.37 10.25
C ASP A 85 -17.75 11.17 10.56
N VAL A 86 -17.70 10.16 9.68
CA VAL A 86 -16.90 8.93 9.89
C VAL A 86 -15.59 9.00 9.10
N PRO A 87 -14.42 8.91 9.74
CA PRO A 87 -13.14 8.84 9.02
C PRO A 87 -13.00 7.48 8.32
N LEU A 88 -12.66 7.52 7.03
CA LEU A 88 -12.30 6.34 6.25
C LEU A 88 -10.82 6.05 6.41
N ALA A 89 -10.48 5.41 7.52
CA ALA A 89 -9.13 4.96 7.79
C ALA A 89 -8.70 3.93 6.72
N SER A 90 -7.66 4.25 5.97
CA SER A 90 -6.99 3.30 5.07
C SER A 90 -5.58 3.77 4.73
N SER A 91 -4.76 2.83 4.28
CA SER A 91 -3.40 3.12 3.85
C SER A 91 -3.02 2.33 2.61
N LEU A 92 -2.04 2.83 1.85
CA LEU A 92 -1.35 2.12 0.78
C LEU A 92 0.15 2.22 1.02
N LEU A 93 0.82 1.07 1.15
CA LEU A 93 2.26 0.98 1.12
C LEU A 93 2.71 0.49 -0.26
N VAL A 94 3.54 1.28 -0.94
CA VAL A 94 4.24 0.85 -2.15
C VAL A 94 5.66 0.42 -1.78
N SER A 95 6.05 -0.78 -2.19
CA SER A 95 7.36 -1.36 -1.91
C SER A 95 7.97 -2.00 -3.16
N ILE A 96 9.29 -2.00 -3.25
CA ILE A 96 10.03 -2.79 -4.24
C ILE A 96 10.62 -4.00 -3.52
N CYS A 97 10.20 -5.18 -3.92
CA CYS A 97 10.75 -6.44 -3.44
C CYS A 97 11.91 -6.89 -4.36
N PRO A 98 13.12 -7.08 -3.82
CA PRO A 98 14.24 -7.58 -4.61
C PRO A 98 14.02 -9.04 -5.04
N PRO A 99 14.78 -9.54 -6.02
CA PRO A 99 14.55 -10.85 -6.64
C PRO A 99 14.70 -12.01 -5.66
N ASP A 100 15.51 -11.83 -4.61
CA ASP A 100 15.74 -12.86 -3.59
C ASP A 100 14.58 -12.98 -2.58
N SER A 101 13.62 -12.05 -2.61
CA SER A 101 12.40 -12.10 -1.79
C SER A 101 11.31 -13.00 -2.39
N TRP A 102 11.49 -13.49 -3.62
CA TRP A 102 10.53 -14.31 -4.34
C TRP A 102 11.22 -15.52 -4.99
N PRO A 103 10.47 -16.58 -5.35
CA PRO A 103 11.03 -17.67 -6.15
C PRO A 103 11.71 -17.15 -7.43
N ARG A 104 12.89 -17.68 -7.77
CA ARG A 104 13.67 -17.21 -8.93
C ARG A 104 12.85 -17.39 -10.22
N ASN A 105 12.79 -16.33 -11.02
CA ASN A 105 12.04 -16.28 -12.28
C ASN A 105 10.54 -16.54 -12.13
N ALA A 106 9.95 -16.15 -10.99
CA ALA A 106 8.51 -16.27 -10.79
C ALA A 106 7.76 -15.47 -11.86
N THR A 107 7.15 -16.18 -12.79
CA THR A 107 6.03 -15.65 -13.57
C THR A 107 4.93 -15.20 -12.60
N VAL A 108 4.02 -14.34 -13.05
CA VAL A 108 2.87 -13.92 -12.23
C VAL A 108 2.07 -15.13 -11.67
N HIS A 109 1.99 -16.23 -12.43
CA HIS A 109 1.34 -17.47 -12.00
C HIS A 109 2.09 -18.12 -10.83
N GLN A 110 3.42 -18.19 -10.91
CA GLN A 110 4.25 -18.72 -9.82
C GLN A 110 4.26 -17.80 -8.59
N LEU A 111 4.09 -16.50 -8.76
CA LEU A 111 3.85 -15.57 -7.64
C LEU A 111 2.52 -15.90 -6.97
N ALA A 112 1.46 -16.13 -7.74
CA ALA A 112 0.16 -16.50 -7.19
C ALA A 112 0.23 -17.82 -6.40
N GLU A 113 0.84 -18.86 -6.97
CA GLU A 113 1.06 -20.15 -6.28
C GLU A 113 1.88 -20.00 -4.99
N TYR A 114 2.90 -19.15 -4.99
CA TYR A 114 3.72 -18.90 -3.81
C TYR A 114 2.96 -18.16 -2.69
N LEU A 115 2.00 -17.33 -3.06
CA LEU A 115 1.17 -16.56 -2.14
C LEU A 115 -0.03 -17.34 -1.60
N GLU A 116 -0.37 -18.47 -2.21
CA GLU A 116 -1.48 -19.29 -1.75
C GLU A 116 -1.29 -19.72 -0.29
N ALA A 117 -2.23 -19.29 0.53
CA ALA A 117 -2.34 -19.70 1.92
C ALA A 117 -3.83 -19.89 2.24
N PRO A 118 -4.20 -20.79 3.19
CA PRO A 118 -5.61 -21.11 3.46
C PRO A 118 -6.52 -19.93 3.79
N ALA A 119 -5.97 -18.83 4.31
CA ALA A 119 -6.71 -17.61 4.67
C ALA A 119 -6.59 -16.46 3.65
N LYS A 120 -5.91 -16.70 2.53
CA LYS A 120 -5.67 -15.70 1.48
C LYS A 120 -6.40 -16.08 0.20
N HIS A 121 -7.17 -15.15 -0.34
CA HIS A 121 -7.74 -15.30 -1.67
C HIS A 121 -6.77 -14.69 -2.68
N VAL A 122 -6.10 -15.55 -3.47
CA VAL A 122 -5.14 -15.13 -4.50
C VAL A 122 -5.79 -15.27 -5.88
N ALA A 123 -5.65 -14.25 -6.70
CA ALA A 123 -6.14 -14.21 -8.07
C ALA A 123 -5.13 -13.56 -9.01
N LEU A 124 -5.15 -13.96 -10.28
CA LEU A 124 -4.42 -13.27 -11.34
C LEU A 124 -5.32 -12.21 -11.95
N VAL A 125 -4.81 -10.99 -12.04
CA VAL A 125 -5.52 -9.85 -12.59
C VAL A 125 -4.69 -9.18 -13.69
N ASP A 126 -5.36 -8.56 -14.64
CA ASP A 126 -4.73 -7.74 -15.67
C ASP A 126 -4.96 -6.27 -15.32
N LEU A 127 -3.88 -5.55 -14.98
CA LEU A 127 -3.93 -4.09 -14.80
C LEU A 127 -3.83 -3.43 -16.18
N PRO A 128 -4.72 -2.48 -16.53
CA PRO A 128 -4.86 -1.98 -17.90
C PRO A 128 -3.57 -1.50 -18.57
N VAL A 129 -2.66 -0.88 -17.81
CA VAL A 129 -1.39 -0.33 -18.33
C VAL A 129 -0.18 -1.06 -17.75
N ALA A 130 -0.21 -1.43 -16.47
CA ALA A 130 0.93 -2.06 -15.79
C ALA A 130 1.12 -3.55 -16.13
N GLY A 131 0.12 -4.21 -16.73
CA GLY A 131 0.18 -5.62 -17.13
C GLY A 131 -0.32 -6.58 -16.05
N LYS A 132 0.10 -7.85 -16.14
CA LYS A 132 -0.37 -8.92 -15.24
C LYS A 132 0.15 -8.75 -13.81
N ALA A 133 -0.73 -8.93 -12.84
CA ALA A 133 -0.40 -8.90 -11.42
C ALA A 133 -1.02 -10.09 -10.66
N ALA A 134 -0.35 -10.53 -9.59
CA ALA A 134 -0.97 -11.39 -8.60
C ALA A 134 -1.62 -10.50 -7.53
N ARG A 135 -2.91 -10.71 -7.27
CA ARG A 135 -3.70 -9.98 -6.29
C ARG A 135 -4.07 -10.92 -5.16
N GLU A 136 -3.76 -10.55 -3.93
CA GLU A 136 -4.22 -11.27 -2.74
C GLU A 136 -5.15 -10.41 -1.90
N ARG A 137 -6.18 -11.02 -1.32
CA ARG A 137 -7.06 -10.42 -0.31
C ARG A 137 -7.12 -11.32 0.90
N TYR A 138 -6.98 -10.73 2.08
CA TYR A 138 -7.12 -11.43 3.34
C TYR A 138 -7.59 -10.51 4.46
N ARG A 139 -8.09 -11.12 5.53
CA ARG A 139 -8.53 -10.43 6.74
C ARG A 139 -7.67 -10.92 7.90
N GLU A 140 -7.15 -9.97 8.67
CA GLU A 140 -6.37 -10.25 9.88
C GLU A 140 -7.17 -9.85 11.12
N ASP A 141 -7.04 -10.67 12.16
CA ASP A 141 -7.51 -10.30 13.49
C ASP A 141 -6.72 -9.10 14.03
N PRO A 142 -7.29 -8.32 14.96
CA PRO A 142 -6.60 -7.18 15.54
C PRO A 142 -5.34 -7.60 16.28
N ASP A 143 -4.24 -6.92 15.98
CA ASP A 143 -2.99 -7.03 16.74
C ASP A 143 -2.51 -5.61 17.12
N PRO A 144 -2.88 -5.12 18.31
CA PRO A 144 -2.54 -3.78 18.77
C PRO A 144 -1.03 -3.51 18.84
N GLU A 145 -0.18 -4.52 19.00
CA GLU A 145 1.26 -4.33 19.13
C GLU A 145 1.92 -3.96 17.80
N VAL A 146 1.38 -4.50 16.69
CA VAL A 146 1.92 -4.28 15.34
C VAL A 146 1.09 -3.30 14.51
N GLN A 147 -0.19 -3.09 14.86
CA GLN A 147 -1.15 -2.24 14.13
C GLN A 147 -1.41 -0.88 14.81
N MET A 148 -0.41 -0.29 15.48
CA MET A 148 -0.51 1.03 16.15
C MET A 148 -1.68 1.13 17.16
N GLY A 149 -1.93 0.07 17.92
CA GLY A 149 -3.04 0.03 18.87
C GLY A 149 -4.40 -0.22 18.23
N ASN A 150 -4.47 -0.58 16.95
CA ASN A 150 -5.72 -0.97 16.30
C ASN A 150 -6.30 -2.22 16.97
N THR A 151 -7.57 -2.11 17.37
CA THR A 151 -8.34 -3.19 17.99
C THR A 151 -9.43 -3.73 17.07
N LEU A 152 -9.47 -3.27 15.82
CA LEU A 152 -10.43 -3.70 14.80
C LEU A 152 -9.77 -4.66 13.80
N PRO A 153 -10.51 -5.66 13.29
CA PRO A 153 -10.01 -6.50 12.21
C PRO A 153 -9.63 -5.65 11.00
N THR A 154 -8.56 -6.04 10.31
CA THR A 154 -8.05 -5.31 9.14
C THR A 154 -8.26 -6.13 7.88
N THR A 155 -8.86 -5.53 6.86
CA THR A 155 -8.89 -6.10 5.51
C THR A 155 -7.70 -5.57 4.74
N THR A 156 -6.92 -6.48 4.15
CA THR A 156 -5.74 -6.17 3.34
C THR A 156 -5.93 -6.68 1.93
N VAL A 157 -5.56 -5.85 0.95
CA VAL A 157 -5.46 -6.22 -0.47
C VAL A 157 -4.05 -5.90 -0.93
N ALA A 158 -3.33 -6.87 -1.48
CA ALA A 158 -2.00 -6.63 -2.03
C ALA A 158 -1.94 -7.02 -3.51
N PHE A 159 -1.27 -6.18 -4.30
CA PHE A 159 -0.94 -6.44 -5.69
C PHE A 159 0.57 -6.61 -5.81
N HIS A 160 0.98 -7.67 -6.50
CA HIS A 160 2.37 -7.98 -6.80
C HIS A 160 2.56 -7.94 -8.32
N ILE A 161 3.24 -6.89 -8.78
CA ILE A 161 3.40 -6.55 -10.19
C ILE A 161 4.87 -6.72 -10.57
N PRO A 162 5.21 -7.65 -11.48
CA PRO A 162 6.56 -7.75 -12.01
C PRO A 162 6.96 -6.43 -12.70
N ILE A 163 8.12 -5.86 -12.33
CA ILE A 163 8.64 -4.65 -12.97
C ILE A 163 9.23 -5.05 -14.34
N PRO A 164 8.77 -4.47 -15.47
CA PRO A 164 9.22 -4.84 -16.81
C PRO A 164 10.74 -4.81 -16.97
N ALA A 165 11.28 -5.75 -17.75
CA ALA A 165 12.71 -5.92 -18.00
C ALA A 165 13.58 -6.09 -16.73
N THR A 166 13.00 -6.45 -15.58
CA THR A 166 13.72 -6.77 -14.34
C THR A 166 13.23 -8.06 -13.70
N ARG A 167 13.84 -8.44 -12.57
CA ARG A 167 13.35 -9.50 -11.67
C ARG A 167 12.73 -8.94 -10.39
N ASN A 168 12.57 -7.64 -10.30
CA ASN A 168 11.99 -6.98 -9.13
C ASN A 168 10.47 -7.02 -9.24
N VAL A 169 9.81 -7.02 -8.08
CA VAL A 169 8.35 -6.96 -8.00
C VAL A 169 7.98 -5.67 -7.26
N LEU A 170 7.10 -4.88 -7.85
CA LEU A 170 6.45 -3.78 -7.17
C LEU A 170 5.24 -4.35 -6.40
N SER A 171 5.19 -4.07 -5.10
CA SER A 171 4.09 -4.47 -4.23
C SER A 171 3.28 -3.24 -3.83
N MET A 172 1.97 -3.27 -4.06
CA MET A 172 1.02 -2.28 -3.53
C MET A 172 0.16 -2.96 -2.47
N THR A 173 0.36 -2.62 -1.20
CA THR A 173 -0.38 -3.21 -0.08
C THR A 173 -1.34 -2.18 0.50
N PHE A 174 -2.63 -2.39 0.28
CA PHE A 174 -3.72 -1.59 0.81
C PHE A 174 -4.28 -2.21 2.08
N SER A 175 -4.67 -1.39 3.05
CA SER A 175 -5.31 -1.87 4.27
C SER A 175 -6.41 -0.93 4.76
N THR A 176 -7.45 -1.50 5.38
CA THR A 176 -8.51 -0.76 6.06
C THR A 176 -9.02 -1.51 7.30
N PRO A 177 -9.16 -0.85 8.47
CA PRO A 177 -9.82 -1.40 9.63
C PRO A 177 -11.36 -1.17 9.62
N VAL A 178 -11.92 -0.61 8.54
CA VAL A 178 -13.36 -0.28 8.44
C VAL A 178 -14.14 -1.48 7.92
N ASP A 179 -14.36 -2.48 8.77
CA ASP A 179 -15.02 -3.75 8.40
C ASP A 179 -16.38 -3.59 7.69
N PRO A 180 -17.30 -2.70 8.13
CA PRO A 180 -18.60 -2.54 7.46
C PRO A 180 -18.52 -2.02 6.02
N LEU A 181 -17.40 -1.37 5.67
CA LEU A 181 -17.14 -0.83 4.33
C LEU A 181 -16.03 -1.57 3.60
N ALA A 182 -15.60 -2.74 4.10
CA ALA A 182 -14.44 -3.44 3.59
C ALA A 182 -14.56 -3.73 2.08
N ASP A 183 -15.72 -4.17 1.61
CA ASP A 183 -15.93 -4.47 0.18
C ASP A 183 -15.86 -3.21 -0.70
N GLN A 184 -16.46 -2.09 -0.27
CA GLN A 184 -16.37 -0.83 -1.02
C GLN A 184 -14.95 -0.26 -1.02
N MET A 185 -14.23 -0.43 0.09
CA MET A 185 -12.81 -0.04 0.16
C MET A 185 -11.96 -0.92 -0.74
N VAL A 186 -12.26 -2.22 -0.86
CA VAL A 186 -11.60 -3.13 -1.78
C VAL A 186 -11.83 -2.70 -3.24
N GLU A 187 -13.06 -2.32 -3.61
CA GLU A 187 -13.35 -1.75 -4.94
C GLU A 187 -12.55 -0.47 -5.21
N LEU A 188 -12.41 0.40 -4.21
CA LEU A 188 -11.57 1.60 -4.30
C LEU A 188 -10.09 1.24 -4.50
N PHE A 189 -9.58 0.24 -3.77
CA PHE A 189 -8.19 -0.21 -3.89
C PHE A 189 -7.92 -0.80 -5.28
N ASP A 190 -8.86 -1.57 -5.82
CA ASP A 190 -8.79 -2.11 -7.16
C ASP A 190 -8.74 -0.98 -8.20
N ALA A 191 -9.63 0.02 -8.07
CA ALA A 191 -9.65 1.18 -8.96
C ALA A 191 -8.34 1.99 -8.92
N VAL A 192 -7.74 2.19 -7.74
CA VAL A 192 -6.43 2.84 -7.60
C VAL A 192 -5.34 2.01 -8.29
N ALA A 193 -5.32 0.70 -8.05
CA ALA A 193 -4.32 -0.19 -8.62
C ALA A 193 -4.38 -0.24 -10.16
N GLU A 194 -5.57 -0.14 -10.75
CA GLU A 194 -5.77 -0.08 -12.21
C GLU A 194 -5.14 1.16 -12.85
N THR A 195 -4.91 2.24 -12.10
CA THR A 195 -4.26 3.46 -12.60
C THR A 195 -2.73 3.36 -12.68
N LEU A 196 -2.15 2.29 -12.15
CA LEU A 196 -0.71 2.07 -12.18
C LEU A 196 -0.20 2.03 -13.62
N HIS A 197 0.82 2.84 -13.90
CA HIS A 197 1.51 2.85 -15.18
C HIS A 197 3.01 3.07 -14.99
N TRP A 198 3.80 2.52 -15.90
CA TRP A 198 5.26 2.63 -15.91
C TRP A 198 5.71 3.89 -16.68
N ILE A 199 6.82 4.50 -16.27
CA ILE A 199 7.40 5.74 -16.85
C ILE A 199 8.84 5.49 -17.31
#